data_AF-A0A9P6DL75-F1
#
_entry.id   AF-A0A9P6DL75-F1
#
_cell.length_a   1.000
_cell.length_b   1.000
_cell.length_c   1.000
_cell.angle_alpha   90.00
_cell.angle_beta   90.00
_cell.angle_gamma   90.00
#
_symmetry.space_group_name_H-M   'P 1'
#
loop_
_entity.id
_entity.type
_entity.pdbx_description
1 polymer ?
#
loop_
_entity_poly.entity_id
_entity_poly.type
_entity_poly.pdbx_seq_one_letter_code
_entity_poly.pdbx_strand_id
1 'polypeptide(L)' 'VVVATDAFGVGIDIPDIEQVVIFRSPRTLSSAIQRSGRAARRKSLQGFCYIYIDTSEIDEVQR' A
#
# COMPACT_ATOMS: atom_id res chain seq x y z
N VAL A 1 -6.39 13.14 3.13
CA VAL A 1 -5.83 11.88 3.69
C VAL A 1 -6.98 10.97 4.03
N VAL A 2 -6.93 9.70 3.61
CA VAL A 2 -7.95 8.68 3.92
C VAL A 2 -7.26 7.53 4.64
N VAL A 3 -7.83 7.08 5.75
CA VAL A 3 -7.37 5.90 6.50
C VAL A 3 -8.40 4.81 6.30
N ALA A 4 -7.96 3.64 5.83
CA ALA A 4 -8.88 2.57 5.50
C ALA A 4 -8.24 1.18 5.63
N THR A 5 -9.09 0.15 5.69
CA THR A 5 -8.71 -1.27 5.62
C THR A 5 -8.84 -1.79 4.19
N ASP A 6 -8.53 -3.08 3.96
CA ASP A 6 -8.69 -3.73 2.66
C ASP A 6 -10.10 -3.67 2.07
N ALA A 7 -11.13 -3.46 2.91
CA ALA A 7 -12.50 -3.27 2.46
C ALA A 7 -12.66 -2.06 1.53
N PHE A 8 -11.81 -1.04 1.68
CA PHE A 8 -11.73 0.12 0.80
C PHE A 8 -10.90 -0.16 -0.46
N GLY A 9 -10.59 -1.42 -0.75
CA GLY A 9 -9.73 -1.79 -1.85
C GLY A 9 -10.43 -1.71 -3.21
N VAL A 10 -11.61 -2.30 -3.35
CA VAL A 10 -12.16 -2.58 -4.69
C VAL A 10 -12.89 -1.36 -5.25
N GLY A 11 -12.63 -1.01 -6.51
CA GLY A 11 -13.39 0.03 -7.24
C GLY A 11 -12.95 1.47 -6.99
N ILE A 12 -11.82 1.69 -6.33
CA ILE A 12 -11.29 3.05 -6.11
C ILE A 12 -10.51 3.53 -7.33
N ASP A 13 -10.98 4.63 -7.91
CA ASP A 13 -10.34 5.32 -9.01
C ASP A 13 -10.14 6.80 -8.68
N ILE A 14 -9.19 7.07 -7.79
CA ILE A 14 -8.75 8.43 -7.48
C ILE A 14 -7.45 8.67 -8.25
N PRO A 15 -7.45 9.55 -9.27
CA PRO A 15 -6.31 9.71 -10.17
C PRO A 15 -5.10 10.39 -9.50
N ASP A 16 -5.35 11.15 -8.43
CA ASP A 16 -4.43 12.14 -7.88
C ASP A 16 -3.84 11.70 -6.52
N ILE A 17 -3.63 10.40 -6.32
CA ILE A 17 -2.97 9.89 -5.11
C ILE A 17 -1.45 10.00 -5.27
N GLU A 18 -0.82 10.86 -4.47
CA GLU A 18 0.63 11.03 -4.44
C GLU A 18 1.33 10.01 -3.52
N GLN A 19 0.65 9.59 -2.45
CA GLN A 19 1.24 8.76 -1.41
C GLN A 19 0.29 7.66 -0.94
N VAL A 20 0.84 6.44 -0.84
CA VAL A 20 0.18 5.30 -0.19
C VAL A 20 1.04 4.87 1.00
N VAL A 21 0.41 4.73 2.16
CA VAL A 21 1.07 4.25 3.38
C VAL A 21 0.44 2.92 3.78
N ILE A 22 1.24 1.86 3.72
CA ILE A 22 0.88 0.52 4.20
C ILE A 22 1.39 0.41 5.63
N PHE A 23 0.51 0.66 6.60
CA PHE A 23 0.89 0.77 8.01
C PHE A 23 1.20 -0.58 8.70
N ARG A 24 0.61 -1.67 8.19
CA ARG A 24 0.91 -3.03 8.66
C ARG A 24 1.43 -3.86 7.51
N SER A 25 2.35 -4.77 7.78
CA SER A 25 2.93 -5.62 6.75
C SER A 25 1.83 -6.32 5.95
N PRO A 26 1.86 -6.23 4.60
CA PRO A 26 0.89 -6.92 3.77
C PRO A 26 1.15 -8.42 3.85
N ARG A 27 0.07 -9.23 3.97
CA ARG A 27 0.18 -10.70 4.04
C ARG A 27 0.83 -11.34 2.81
N THR A 28 0.76 -10.67 1.66
CA THR A 28 1.36 -11.14 0.42
C THR A 28 1.98 -9.98 -0.36
N LEU A 29 2.99 -10.28 -1.17
CA LEU A 29 3.57 -9.30 -2.09
C LEU A 29 2.52 -8.76 -3.08
N SER A 30 1.64 -9.62 -3.58
CA SER A 30 0.56 -9.22 -4.50
C SER A 30 -0.36 -8.17 -3.86
N SER A 31 -0.72 -8.33 -2.59
CA SER A 31 -1.48 -7.33 -1.85
C SER A 31 -0.71 -6.02 -1.69
N ALA A 32 0.61 -6.08 -1.44
CA ALA A 32 1.47 -4.90 -1.39
C ALA A 32 1.43 -4.13 -2.71
N ILE A 33 1.64 -4.84 -3.83
CA ILE A 33 1.65 -4.28 -5.19
C ILE A 33 0.30 -3.67 -5.55
N GLN A 34 -0.81 -4.37 -5.25
CA GLN A 34 -2.13 -3.84 -5.56
C GLN A 34 -2.46 -2.56 -4.76
N ARG A 35 -2.04 -2.50 -3.49
CA ARG A 35 -2.21 -1.30 -2.66
C ARG A 35 -1.32 -0.16 -3.14
N SER A 36 -0.03 -0.43 -3.40
CA SER A 36 0.93 0.57 -3.87
C SER A 36 0.56 1.14 -5.25
N GLY A 37 -0.02 0.31 -6.13
CA GLY A 37 -0.48 0.70 -7.47
C GLY A 37 -1.62 1.72 -7.49
N ARG A 38 -2.14 2.14 -6.34
CA ARG A 38 -3.08 3.26 -6.23
C ARG A 38 -2.40 4.62 -6.34
N ALA A 39 -1.11 4.71 -6.02
CA ALA A 39 -0.34 5.94 -6.17
C ALA A 39 -0.05 6.21 -7.66
N ALA A 40 0.11 7.48 -8.02
CA ALA A 40 0.60 7.92 -9.33
C ALA A 40 -0.14 7.36 -10.55
N ARG A 41 -1.48 7.33 -10.48
CA ARG A 41 -2.28 6.85 -11.62
C ARG A 41 -2.20 7.77 -12.85
N ARG A 42 -1.87 9.05 -12.68
CA ARG A 42 -1.58 9.99 -13.78
C ARG A 42 -0.11 9.91 -14.21
N LYS A 43 0.14 9.95 -15.53
CA LYS A 43 1.49 9.88 -16.12
C LYS A 43 2.47 10.97 -15.65
N SER A 44 1.96 12.15 -15.30
CA SER A 44 2.77 13.29 -14.84
C SER A 44 2.99 13.33 -13.33
N LEU A 45 2.47 12.35 -12.58
CA LEU A 45 2.54 12.32 -11.13
C LEU A 45 3.60 11.31 -10.68
N GLN A 46 4.50 11.75 -9.81
CA GLN A 46 5.38 10.83 -9.07
C GLN A 46 4.67 10.38 -7.80
N GLY A 47 4.67 9.08 -7.54
CA GLY A 47 3.99 8.46 -6.40
C GLY A 47 4.98 7.79 -5.47
N PHE A 48 4.72 7.88 -4.17
CA PHE A 48 5.50 7.20 -3.16
C PHE A 48 4.64 6.15 -2.45
N CYS A 49 5.24 4.99 -2.20
CA CYS A 49 4.66 3.97 -1.36
C CYS A 49 5.59 3.73 -0.17
N TYR A 50 5.07 3.90 1.03
CA TYR A 50 5.77 3.61 2.28
C TYR A 50 5.16 2.38 2.91
N ILE A 51 6.01 1.43 3.29
CA ILE A 51 5.58 0.20 4.00
C ILE A 51 6.25 0.23 5.36
N TYR A 52 5.43 0.22 6.41
CA TYR A 52 5.89 -0.01 7.77
C TYR A 52 5.85 -1.50 8.03
N ILE A 53 6.94 -2.01 8.58
CA ILE A 53 7.10 -3.41 8.95
C ILE A 53 7.51 -3.42 10.42
N ASP A 54 6.78 -4.18 11.22
CA ASP A 54 7.21 -4.47 12.58
C ASP A 54 8.30 -5.54 12.51
N THR A 55 9.42 -5.32 13.19
CA THR A 55 10.54 -6.27 13.19
C THR A 55 10.13 -7.63 13.74
N SER A 56 9.16 -7.69 14.66
CA SER A 56 8.63 -8.95 15.17
C SER A 56 7.91 -9.80 14.11
N GLU A 57 7.30 -9.17 13.09
CA GLU A 57 6.65 -9.89 11.98
C GLU A 57 7.69 -10.48 11.00
N ILE A 58 8.91 -9.95 10.96
CA ILE A 58 9.99 -10.49 10.10
C ILE A 58 10.52 -11.80 10.69
N ASP A 59 10.69 -11.85 12.01
CA ASP A 59 11.22 -13.02 12.72
C ASP A 59 10.29 -14.24 12.58
N GLU A 60 8.98 -14.03 12.46
CA GLU A 60 7.99 -15.09 12.22
C GLU A 60 8.07 -15.70 10.81
N VAL A 61 8.44 -14.90 9.81
CA VAL A 61 8.52 -15.36 8.40
C VAL A 61 9.81 -16.12 8.11
N GLN A 62 10.88 -15.89 8.89
CA GLN A 62 12.17 -16.57 8.74
C GLN A 62 12.23 -17.94 9.43
N ARG A 63 11.16 -18.35 10.12
CA ARG A 63 11.09 -19.60 10.88
C ARG A 63 10.27 -20.66 10.14
#